data_AF-A0A644VSP5-F1
#
_entry.id   AF-A0A644VSP5-F1
#
_cell.length_a   1.000
_cell.length_b   1.000
_cell.length_c   1.000
_cell.angle_alpha   90.00
_cell.angle_beta   90.00
_cell.angle_gamma   90.00
#
_symmetry.space_group_name_H-M   'P 1'
#
loop_
_entity.id
_entity.type
_entity.pdbx_description
1 polymer ?
#
loop_
_entity_poly.entity_id
_entity_poly.type
_entity_poly.pdbx_seq_one_letter_code
_entity_poly.pdbx_strand_id
1 'polypeptide(L)'
;MTIINVICLSAHFLQVKPIKYYNMKLIISKELIEKSLSSVWDLGNETLYSLCRDNFDHQKIENILAKVWLIGRSYAAAIERRKNAEEPNDVFYTGKVYEGFKASELDSKLAELKCLSQGVSNICELDSTDVTMKALSLHACLTQLTKEMTLLEKRSFCSKYLHFHLPSLFFIYDSRAVSAINQLFDGSLKDIKLRIKDANVDEEYAIFYYKCLAIGCEIKEKYGVDLTTRQLDNLLVAISNEQLEKSYLL
;
A
#
# COMPACT_ATOMS: atom_id res chain seq x y z
N MET A 1 -8.61 30.79 -34.07
CA MET A 1 -7.39 30.14 -33.54
C MET A 1 -7.51 30.21 -32.03
N THR A 2 -8.19 29.22 -31.46
CA THR A 2 -8.81 29.30 -30.13
C THR A 2 -7.83 28.78 -29.09
N ILE A 3 -7.37 29.68 -28.23
CA ILE A 3 -6.56 29.36 -27.05
C ILE A 3 -7.49 28.66 -26.05
N ILE A 4 -7.30 27.37 -25.86
CA ILE A 4 -7.99 26.59 -24.83
C ILE A 4 -7.38 26.98 -23.49
N ASN A 5 -8.12 27.80 -22.74
CA ASN A 5 -7.91 28.03 -21.31
C ASN A 5 -8.11 26.69 -20.58
N VAL A 6 -7.01 26.05 -20.17
CA VAL A 6 -7.05 24.99 -19.16
C VAL A 6 -7.22 25.70 -17.81
N ILE A 7 -8.47 25.84 -17.39
CA ILE A 7 -8.82 26.25 -16.04
C ILE A 7 -8.40 25.09 -15.13
N CYS A 8 -7.23 25.25 -14.51
CA CYS A 8 -6.82 24.48 -13.34
C CYS A 8 -7.82 24.83 -12.22
N LEU A 9 -8.88 24.02 -12.08
CA LEU A 9 -9.81 24.12 -10.97
C LEU A 9 -9.02 23.90 -9.67
N SER A 10 -8.77 25.00 -8.98
CA SER A 10 -8.27 25.05 -7.62
C SER A 10 -9.22 24.26 -6.72
N ALA A 11 -8.88 23.01 -6.43
CA ALA A 11 -9.55 22.25 -5.39
C ALA A 11 -9.39 23.03 -4.07
N HIS A 12 -10.52 23.37 -3.45
CA HIS A 12 -10.57 23.87 -2.09
C HIS A 12 -9.88 22.85 -1.18
N PHE A 13 -8.65 23.15 -0.77
CA PHE A 13 -7.99 22.50 0.36
C PHE A 13 -8.84 22.78 1.60
N LEU A 14 -9.73 21.85 1.95
CA LEU A 14 -10.15 21.71 3.34
C LEU A 14 -8.86 21.41 4.10
N GLN A 15 -8.41 22.38 4.90
CA GLN A 15 -7.27 22.19 5.81
C GLN A 15 -7.65 21.13 6.85
N VAL A 16 -7.51 19.86 6.49
CA VAL A 16 -7.51 18.76 7.44
C VAL A 16 -6.28 18.99 8.30
N LYS A 17 -6.47 19.35 9.58
CA LYS A 17 -5.36 19.50 10.53
C LYS A 17 -4.48 18.25 10.43
N PRO A 18 -3.14 18.33 10.41
CA PRO A 18 -2.29 17.14 10.40
C PRO A 18 -2.65 16.24 11.59
N ILE A 19 -2.49 14.92 11.44
CA ILE A 19 -2.60 14.03 12.60
C ILE A 19 -1.60 14.57 13.63
N LYS A 20 -2.05 14.83 14.87
CA LYS A 20 -1.10 15.17 15.93
C LYS A 20 -0.17 13.98 16.05
N TYR A 21 1.07 14.13 15.58
CA TYR A 21 2.07 13.08 15.67
C TYR A 21 2.29 12.80 17.15
N TYR A 22 1.90 11.60 17.56
CA TYR A 22 2.08 11.09 18.91
C TYR A 22 3.51 10.58 19.04
N ASN A 23 3.98 10.37 20.27
CA ASN A 23 5.29 9.76 20.48
C ASN A 23 5.25 8.27 20.08
N MET A 24 6.33 7.76 19.50
CA MET A 24 6.59 6.34 19.31
C MET A 24 6.67 5.65 20.67
N LYS A 25 5.93 4.55 20.80
CA LYS A 25 5.96 3.68 21.99
C LYS A 25 7.32 2.99 22.16
N LEU A 26 7.94 2.60 21.04
CA LEU A 26 9.24 1.94 21.01
C LEU A 26 10.27 2.88 20.38
N ILE A 27 11.38 3.10 21.08
CA ILE A 27 12.51 3.84 20.52
C ILE A 27 13.23 2.95 19.51
N ILE A 28 13.27 3.41 18.26
CA ILE A 28 14.01 2.77 17.17
C ILE A 28 15.45 3.30 17.19
N SER A 29 16.45 2.42 17.04
CA SER A 29 17.83 2.86 16.91
C SER A 29 18.08 3.44 15.52
N LYS A 30 18.98 4.43 15.42
CA LYS A 30 19.37 4.98 14.11
C LYS A 30 19.99 3.91 13.21
N GLU A 31 20.75 2.98 13.79
CA GLU A 31 21.34 1.85 13.08
C GLU A 31 20.27 0.97 12.41
N LEU A 32 19.14 0.71 13.09
CA LEU A 32 18.06 -0.10 12.52
C LEU A 32 17.39 0.62 11.34
N ILE A 33 17.25 1.95 11.42
CA ILE A 33 16.75 2.78 10.31
C ILE A 33 17.73 2.76 9.13
N GLU A 34 19.03 2.89 9.38
CA GLU A 34 20.05 2.85 8.33
C GLU A 34 20.08 1.48 7.62
N LYS A 35 19.95 0.38 8.38
CA LYS A 35 19.82 -0.98 7.83
C LYS A 35 18.57 -1.18 6.97
N SER A 36 17.49 -0.43 7.20
CA SER A 36 16.25 -0.56 6.42
C SER A 36 16.25 0.23 5.10
N LEU A 37 17.27 1.07 4.86
CA LEU A 37 17.38 1.87 3.64
C LEU A 37 17.62 1.05 2.37
N SER A 38 18.16 -0.15 2.52
CA SER A 38 18.39 -1.12 1.44
C SER A 38 18.06 -2.53 1.91
N SER A 39 17.87 -3.44 0.97
CA SER A 39 17.56 -4.84 1.25
C SER A 39 18.24 -5.75 0.24
N VAL A 40 18.66 -6.94 0.69
CA VAL A 40 19.16 -7.99 -0.22
C VAL A 40 18.11 -8.42 -1.26
N TRP A 41 16.85 -8.07 -1.03
CA TRP A 41 15.72 -8.35 -1.92
C TRP A 41 15.46 -7.26 -2.96
N ASP A 42 16.23 -6.16 -2.96
CA ASP A 42 15.98 -4.99 -3.83
C ASP A 42 15.98 -5.33 -5.32
N LEU A 43 16.85 -6.22 -5.79
CA LEU A 43 16.86 -6.66 -7.19
C LEU A 43 15.55 -7.39 -7.57
N GLY A 44 15.04 -8.24 -6.67
CA GLY A 44 13.76 -8.91 -6.88
C GLY A 44 12.59 -7.93 -6.89
N ASN A 45 12.64 -6.95 -5.99
CA ASN A 45 11.64 -5.87 -5.93
C ASN A 45 11.65 -5.03 -7.20
N GLU A 46 12.84 -4.64 -7.69
CA GLU A 46 12.97 -3.86 -8.92
C GLU A 46 12.46 -4.60 -10.15
N THR A 47 12.60 -5.92 -10.18
CA THR A 47 12.00 -6.75 -11.24
C THR A 47 10.47 -6.62 -11.25
N LEU A 48 9.83 -6.66 -10.07
CA LEU A 48 8.37 -6.49 -9.94
C LEU A 48 7.91 -5.05 -10.21
N TYR A 49 8.69 -4.06 -9.78
CA TYR A 49 8.42 -2.66 -10.12
C TYR A 49 8.52 -2.42 -11.62
N SER A 50 9.55 -2.94 -12.29
CA SER A 50 9.71 -2.84 -13.74
C SER A 50 8.54 -3.48 -14.46
N LEU A 51 8.13 -4.70 -14.06
CA LEU A 51 6.95 -5.37 -14.60
C LEU A 51 5.71 -4.48 -14.53
N CYS A 52 5.44 -3.85 -13.38
CA CYS A 52 4.25 -3.02 -13.20
C CYS A 52 4.37 -1.64 -13.86
N ARG A 53 5.57 -1.04 -13.93
CA ARG A 53 5.77 0.24 -14.63
C ARG A 53 5.61 0.09 -16.13
N ASP A 54 6.21 -0.95 -16.70
CA ASP A 54 6.26 -1.17 -18.16
C ASP A 54 4.94 -1.74 -18.68
N ASN A 55 4.14 -2.35 -17.79
CA ASN A 55 2.84 -2.94 -18.08
C ASN A 55 1.78 -2.41 -17.10
N PHE A 56 1.67 -1.08 -17.01
CA PHE A 56 0.86 -0.40 -15.99
C PHE A 56 -0.64 -0.74 -16.07
N ASP A 57 -1.19 -0.81 -17.28
CA ASP A 57 -2.60 -1.09 -17.50
C ASP A 57 -2.96 -2.60 -17.44
N HIS A 58 -4.25 -2.90 -17.57
CA HIS A 58 -4.82 -4.25 -17.57
C HIS A 58 -5.43 -4.58 -18.94
N GLN A 59 -4.76 -4.17 -20.04
CA GLN A 59 -5.32 -4.38 -21.39
C GLN A 59 -5.02 -5.75 -21.97
N LYS A 60 -3.85 -6.31 -21.66
CA LYS A 60 -3.38 -7.62 -22.15
C LYS A 60 -3.48 -8.67 -21.04
N ILE A 61 -3.95 -9.88 -21.39
CA ILE A 61 -4.11 -10.98 -20.44
C ILE A 61 -2.77 -11.35 -19.79
N GLU A 62 -1.69 -11.43 -20.56
CA GLU A 62 -0.36 -11.82 -20.08
C GLU A 62 0.14 -10.85 -19.00
N ASN A 63 -0.12 -9.55 -19.19
CA ASN A 63 0.25 -8.50 -18.24
C ASN A 63 -0.50 -8.64 -16.92
N ILE A 64 -1.82 -8.89 -16.97
CA ILE A 64 -2.64 -9.11 -15.77
C ILE A 64 -2.12 -10.33 -15.02
N LEU A 65 -2.04 -11.47 -15.71
CA LEU A 65 -1.71 -12.75 -15.08
C LEU A 65 -0.29 -12.74 -14.51
N ALA A 66 0.70 -12.19 -15.23
CA ALA A 66 2.07 -12.08 -14.75
C ALA A 66 2.15 -11.22 -13.46
N LYS A 67 1.52 -10.04 -13.43
CA LYS A 67 1.51 -9.16 -12.25
C LYS A 67 0.87 -9.85 -11.05
N VAL A 68 -0.32 -10.39 -11.22
CA VAL A 68 -1.06 -11.05 -10.13
C VAL A 68 -0.31 -12.27 -9.61
N TRP A 69 0.18 -13.14 -10.51
CA TRP A 69 0.87 -14.37 -10.13
C TRP A 69 2.21 -14.11 -9.44
N LEU A 70 3.08 -13.29 -10.05
CA LEU A 70 4.43 -13.06 -9.53
C LEU A 70 4.41 -12.30 -8.21
N ILE A 71 3.57 -11.28 -8.06
CA ILE A 71 3.42 -10.56 -6.79
C ILE A 71 2.82 -11.50 -5.73
N GLY A 72 1.77 -12.23 -6.07
CA GLY A 72 1.10 -13.16 -5.15
C GLY A 72 2.05 -14.24 -4.62
N ARG A 73 2.93 -14.79 -5.46
CA ARG A 73 3.88 -15.84 -5.07
C ARG A 73 5.09 -15.31 -4.34
N SER A 74 5.70 -14.23 -4.84
CA SER A 74 6.92 -13.66 -4.25
C SER A 74 6.67 -13.09 -2.84
N TYR A 75 5.47 -12.60 -2.58
CA TYR A 75 5.10 -11.98 -1.30
C TYR A 75 4.11 -12.81 -0.46
N ALA A 76 4.00 -14.11 -0.75
CA ALA A 76 3.14 -15.06 -0.04
C ALA A 76 1.67 -14.62 0.11
N ALA A 77 1.17 -13.85 -0.86
CA ALA A 77 -0.17 -13.26 -0.89
C ALA A 77 -0.99 -13.79 -2.08
N ALA A 78 -0.79 -15.06 -2.43
CA ALA A 78 -1.47 -15.76 -3.53
C ALA A 78 -3.02 -15.62 -3.47
N ILE A 79 -3.63 -15.07 -4.53
CA ILE A 79 -5.08 -14.89 -4.61
C ILE A 79 -5.82 -16.20 -4.90
N GLU A 80 -5.14 -17.16 -5.53
CA GLU A 80 -5.67 -18.48 -5.87
C GLU A 80 -6.00 -19.32 -4.62
N ARG A 81 -5.45 -18.96 -3.44
CA ARG A 81 -5.86 -19.51 -2.13
C ARG A 81 -7.26 -18.99 -1.79
N ARG A 82 -8.30 -19.59 -2.35
CA ARG A 82 -9.70 -19.11 -2.26
C ARG A 82 -10.58 -20.04 -1.45
N LYS A 83 -11.72 -19.54 -0.97
CA LYS A 83 -12.73 -20.37 -0.31
C LYS A 83 -13.42 -21.23 -1.38
N ASN A 84 -13.64 -22.52 -1.09
CA ASN A 84 -14.30 -23.47 -1.99
C ASN A 84 -13.63 -23.56 -3.38
N ALA A 85 -12.33 -23.81 -3.41
CA ALA A 85 -11.59 -23.96 -4.66
C ALA A 85 -11.93 -25.31 -5.33
N GLU A 86 -12.81 -25.29 -6.33
CA GLU A 86 -13.23 -26.48 -7.08
C GLU A 86 -12.58 -26.59 -8.47
N GLU A 87 -12.22 -25.45 -9.08
CA GLU A 87 -11.59 -25.40 -10.40
C GLU A 87 -10.05 -25.38 -10.34
N PRO A 88 -9.33 -25.89 -11.36
CA PRO A 88 -7.89 -25.75 -11.46
C PRO A 88 -7.42 -24.29 -11.40
N ASN A 89 -6.23 -24.04 -10.87
CA ASN A 89 -5.71 -22.67 -10.74
C ASN A 89 -5.58 -21.96 -12.07
N ASP A 90 -5.14 -22.64 -13.13
CA ASP A 90 -5.00 -22.02 -14.45
C ASP A 90 -6.35 -21.52 -14.97
N VAL A 91 -7.42 -22.31 -14.81
CA VAL A 91 -8.79 -21.92 -15.16
C VAL A 91 -9.26 -20.71 -14.34
N PHE A 92 -8.94 -20.69 -13.04
CA PHE A 92 -9.23 -19.53 -12.18
C PHE A 92 -8.51 -18.27 -12.67
N TYR A 93 -7.25 -18.38 -13.07
CA TYR A 93 -6.46 -17.24 -13.57
C TYR A 93 -6.95 -16.76 -14.94
N THR A 94 -7.02 -17.65 -15.93
CA THR A 94 -7.41 -17.28 -17.30
C THR A 94 -8.88 -16.92 -17.44
N GLY A 95 -9.73 -17.36 -16.49
CA GLY A 95 -11.12 -16.98 -16.39
C GLY A 95 -11.34 -15.84 -15.40
N LYS A 96 -11.59 -16.17 -14.12
CA LYS A 96 -12.07 -15.20 -13.12
C LYS A 96 -11.13 -14.02 -12.90
N VAL A 97 -9.82 -14.26 -12.80
CA VAL A 97 -8.86 -13.17 -12.56
C VAL A 97 -8.78 -12.25 -13.77
N TYR A 98 -8.57 -12.81 -14.96
CA TYR A 98 -8.51 -12.02 -16.18
C TYR A 98 -9.79 -11.20 -16.40
N GLU A 99 -10.96 -11.85 -16.38
CA GLU A 99 -12.24 -11.20 -16.60
C GLU A 99 -12.54 -10.13 -15.54
N GLY A 100 -12.26 -10.43 -14.26
CA GLY A 100 -12.48 -9.49 -13.16
C GLY A 100 -11.63 -8.22 -13.30
N PHE A 101 -10.33 -8.36 -13.58
CA PHE A 101 -9.47 -7.19 -13.79
C PHE A 101 -9.84 -6.44 -15.07
N LYS A 102 -10.13 -7.13 -16.17
CA LYS A 102 -10.46 -6.52 -17.46
C LYS A 102 -11.78 -5.74 -17.43
N ALA A 103 -12.78 -6.23 -16.70
CA ALA A 103 -14.07 -5.56 -16.54
C ALA A 103 -14.06 -4.43 -15.50
N SER A 104 -12.98 -4.30 -14.72
CA SER A 104 -12.89 -3.32 -13.64
C SER A 104 -12.53 -1.91 -14.12
N GLU A 105 -12.82 -0.92 -13.27
CA GLU A 105 -12.38 0.47 -13.44
C GLU A 105 -10.95 0.72 -12.88
N LEU A 106 -10.14 -0.32 -12.68
CA LEU A 106 -8.83 -0.16 -12.04
C LEU A 106 -7.88 0.73 -12.85
N ASP A 107 -7.86 0.60 -14.17
CA ASP A 107 -6.97 1.40 -15.05
C ASP A 107 -7.23 2.90 -14.93
N SER A 108 -8.50 3.31 -14.93
CA SER A 108 -8.85 4.73 -14.82
C SER A 108 -8.49 5.29 -13.45
N LYS A 109 -8.78 4.55 -12.36
CA LYS A 109 -8.43 4.96 -10.99
C LYS A 109 -6.92 4.99 -10.76
N LEU A 110 -6.17 4.03 -11.31
CA LEU A 110 -4.70 4.00 -11.25
C LEU A 110 -4.08 5.17 -12.02
N ALA A 111 -4.58 5.47 -13.22
CA ALA A 111 -4.09 6.58 -14.02
C ALA A 111 -4.38 7.93 -13.37
N GLU A 112 -5.59 8.11 -12.83
CA GLU A 112 -5.95 9.30 -12.05
C GLU A 112 -5.01 9.49 -10.86
N LEU A 113 -4.81 8.44 -10.06
CA LEU A 113 -3.96 8.52 -8.87
C LEU A 113 -2.48 8.74 -9.23
N LYS A 114 -1.99 8.14 -10.32
CA LYS A 114 -0.64 8.39 -10.86
C LYS A 114 -0.45 9.85 -11.24
N CYS A 115 -1.46 10.49 -11.82
CA CYS A 115 -1.42 11.91 -12.17
C CYS A 115 -1.40 12.80 -10.93
N LEU A 116 -2.29 12.54 -9.98
CA LEU A 116 -2.42 13.31 -8.73
C LEU A 116 -1.17 13.20 -7.83
N SER A 117 -0.40 12.13 -7.96
CA SER A 117 0.77 11.86 -7.12
C SER A 117 2.11 12.33 -7.68
N GLN A 118 2.14 13.02 -8.82
CA GLN A 118 3.40 13.45 -9.47
C GLN A 118 4.27 14.40 -8.64
N GLY A 119 3.76 14.94 -7.52
CA GLY A 119 4.52 15.75 -6.57
C GLY A 119 4.76 15.09 -5.21
N VAL A 120 4.29 13.86 -5.00
CA VAL A 120 4.46 13.15 -3.72
C VAL A 120 5.81 12.44 -3.73
N SER A 121 6.76 13.01 -3.01
CA SER A 121 8.14 12.54 -2.90
C SER A 121 8.41 11.78 -1.60
N ASN A 122 7.61 12.02 -0.57
CA ASN A 122 7.81 11.42 0.75
C ASN A 122 6.49 11.11 1.50
N ILE A 123 6.63 10.31 2.57
CA ILE A 123 5.50 9.86 3.39
C ILE A 123 4.72 11.05 3.99
N CYS A 124 5.40 12.12 4.41
CA CYS A 124 4.71 13.24 5.06
C CYS A 124 3.87 14.11 4.14
N GLU A 125 4.11 14.03 2.83
CA GLU A 125 3.28 14.69 1.83
C GLU A 125 1.95 13.96 1.60
N LEU A 126 1.78 12.73 2.13
CA LEU A 126 0.53 11.98 2.03
C LEU A 126 -0.52 12.41 3.09
N ASP A 127 -0.12 12.79 4.31
CA ASP A 127 -1.07 13.00 5.44
C ASP A 127 -2.14 14.08 5.18
N SER A 128 -1.86 15.04 4.29
CA SER A 128 -2.68 16.24 4.09
C SER A 128 -3.36 16.33 2.73
N THR A 129 -3.42 15.24 1.95
CA THR A 129 -3.84 15.30 0.54
C THR A 129 -5.05 14.42 0.20
N ASP A 130 -5.86 14.87 -0.76
CA ASP A 130 -6.93 14.09 -1.40
C ASP A 130 -6.40 12.77 -2.00
N VAL A 131 -5.09 12.71 -2.29
CA VAL A 131 -4.39 11.53 -2.79
C VAL A 131 -4.53 10.36 -1.81
N THR A 132 -4.40 10.60 -0.49
CA THR A 132 -4.53 9.53 0.52
C THR A 132 -5.92 8.90 0.50
N MET A 133 -6.98 9.70 0.48
CA MET A 133 -8.35 9.17 0.46
C MET A 133 -8.65 8.43 -0.84
N LYS A 134 -8.13 8.89 -1.98
CA LYS A 134 -8.25 8.18 -3.26
C LYS A 134 -7.43 6.88 -3.26
N ALA A 135 -6.24 6.86 -2.67
CA ALA A 135 -5.43 5.66 -2.51
C ALA A 135 -6.15 4.61 -1.65
N LEU A 136 -6.69 5.00 -0.49
CA LEU A 136 -7.49 4.13 0.38
C LEU A 136 -8.75 3.61 -0.31
N SER A 137 -9.43 4.45 -1.08
CA SER A 137 -10.62 4.04 -1.86
C SER A 137 -10.26 3.05 -2.97
N LEU A 138 -9.13 3.24 -3.66
CA LEU A 138 -8.62 2.31 -4.66
C LEU A 138 -8.26 0.96 -4.03
N HIS A 139 -7.63 0.97 -2.85
CA HIS A 139 -7.36 -0.26 -2.10
C HIS A 139 -8.65 -1.02 -1.75
N ALA A 140 -9.68 -0.31 -1.26
CA ALA A 140 -10.97 -0.91 -0.96
C ALA A 140 -11.65 -1.48 -2.21
N CYS A 141 -11.59 -0.76 -3.34
CA CYS A 141 -12.10 -1.22 -4.63
C CYS A 141 -11.42 -2.52 -5.08
N LEU A 142 -10.09 -2.60 -5.05
CA LEU A 142 -9.36 -3.82 -5.40
C LEU A 142 -9.64 -4.97 -4.42
N THR A 143 -9.79 -4.66 -3.12
CA THR A 143 -10.16 -5.65 -2.10
C THR A 143 -11.54 -6.23 -2.36
N GLN A 144 -12.51 -5.40 -2.74
CA GLN A 144 -13.86 -5.85 -3.09
C GLN A 144 -13.85 -6.69 -4.37
N LEU A 145 -13.14 -6.25 -5.41
CA LEU A 145 -12.98 -7.02 -6.65
C LEU A 145 -12.38 -8.41 -6.38
N THR A 146 -11.30 -8.47 -5.60
CA THR A 146 -10.67 -9.76 -5.25
C THR A 146 -11.51 -10.61 -4.31
N LYS A 147 -12.35 -10.01 -3.47
CA LYS A 147 -13.34 -10.73 -2.64
C LYS A 147 -14.42 -11.37 -3.50
N GLU A 148 -14.90 -10.70 -4.53
CA GLU A 148 -15.87 -11.27 -5.48
C GLU A 148 -15.29 -12.48 -6.22
N MET A 149 -14.01 -12.41 -6.61
CA MET A 149 -13.33 -13.51 -7.29
C MET A 149 -12.97 -14.70 -6.38
N THR A 150 -12.63 -14.44 -5.11
CA THR A 150 -12.01 -15.44 -4.21
C THR A 150 -12.85 -15.82 -2.99
N LEU A 151 -13.94 -15.09 -2.76
CA LEU A 151 -14.78 -15.13 -1.56
C LEU A 151 -14.00 -14.86 -0.25
N LEU A 152 -12.82 -14.23 -0.35
CA LEU A 152 -11.95 -13.88 0.76
C LEU A 152 -11.45 -12.45 0.62
N GLU A 153 -11.24 -11.78 1.74
CA GLU A 153 -10.69 -10.42 1.77
C GLU A 153 -9.17 -10.47 1.57
N LYS A 154 -8.72 -10.23 0.33
CA LYS A 154 -7.30 -10.33 -0.06
C LYS A 154 -6.51 -9.06 0.25
N ARG A 155 -6.70 -8.47 1.44
CA ARG A 155 -6.07 -7.19 1.87
C ARG A 155 -4.56 -7.16 1.60
N SER A 156 -3.84 -8.19 2.06
CA SER A 156 -2.39 -8.24 1.89
C SER A 156 -1.99 -8.22 0.40
N PHE A 157 -2.66 -9.01 -0.43
CA PHE A 157 -2.41 -8.98 -1.88
C PHE A 157 -2.70 -7.60 -2.47
N CYS A 158 -3.83 -6.99 -2.12
CA CYS A 158 -4.24 -5.71 -2.69
C CYS A 158 -3.24 -4.60 -2.36
N SER A 159 -2.78 -4.52 -1.10
CA SER A 159 -1.75 -3.57 -0.70
C SER A 159 -0.44 -3.75 -1.47
N LYS A 160 0.02 -4.99 -1.64
CA LYS A 160 1.25 -5.33 -2.36
C LYS A 160 1.13 -5.05 -3.85
N TYR A 161 0.02 -5.46 -4.45
CA TYR A 161 -0.28 -5.20 -5.86
C TYR A 161 -0.23 -3.71 -6.18
N LEU A 162 -0.91 -2.89 -5.36
CA LEU A 162 -0.94 -1.44 -5.52
C LEU A 162 0.40 -0.78 -5.20
N HIS A 163 1.14 -1.29 -4.22
CA HIS A 163 2.51 -0.85 -3.93
C HIS A 163 3.44 -1.06 -5.13
N PHE A 164 3.34 -2.16 -5.86
CA PHE A 164 4.16 -2.36 -7.05
C PHE A 164 3.75 -1.47 -8.23
N HIS A 165 2.48 -1.04 -8.31
CA HIS A 165 2.03 -0.09 -9.34
C HIS A 165 2.38 1.37 -9.01
N LEU A 166 2.20 1.77 -7.75
CA LEU A 166 2.38 3.15 -7.27
C LEU A 166 3.13 3.13 -5.93
N PRO A 167 4.45 2.87 -5.93
CA PRO A 167 5.22 2.61 -4.71
C PRO A 167 5.19 3.75 -3.72
N SER A 168 5.23 5.01 -4.15
CA SER A 168 5.21 6.16 -3.24
C SER A 168 3.90 6.33 -2.46
N LEU A 169 2.83 5.60 -2.83
CA LEU A 169 1.49 5.82 -2.27
C LEU A 169 0.95 4.71 -1.39
N PHE A 170 1.39 3.48 -1.57
CA PHE A 170 0.82 2.33 -0.85
C PHE A 170 1.83 1.74 0.11
N PHE A 171 1.40 1.45 1.33
CA PHE A 171 2.20 0.70 2.29
C PHE A 171 1.91 -0.79 2.13
N ILE A 172 2.94 -1.63 2.28
CA ILE A 172 2.74 -3.06 2.24
C ILE A 172 2.09 -3.51 3.54
N TYR A 173 0.98 -4.21 3.40
CA TYR A 173 0.22 -4.77 4.50
C TYR A 173 0.42 -6.28 4.55
N ASP A 174 0.93 -6.77 5.66
CA ASP A 174 0.88 -8.17 6.09
C ASP A 174 0.99 -8.27 7.61
N SER A 175 0.92 -9.50 8.14
CA SER A 175 0.92 -9.73 9.58
C SER A 175 2.19 -9.22 10.27
N ARG A 176 3.35 -9.23 9.60
CA ARG A 176 4.62 -8.77 10.16
C ARG A 176 4.63 -7.25 10.23
N ALA A 177 4.26 -6.59 9.15
CA ALA A 177 4.12 -5.14 9.10
C ALA A 177 3.10 -4.63 10.13
N VAL A 178 1.93 -5.27 10.22
CA VAL A 178 0.87 -4.92 11.20
C VAL A 178 1.35 -5.13 12.64
N SER A 179 2.03 -6.24 12.93
CA SER A 179 2.59 -6.50 14.26
C SER A 179 3.59 -5.42 14.67
N ALA A 180 4.53 -5.08 13.78
CA ALA A 180 5.55 -4.08 14.06
C ALA A 180 4.96 -2.68 14.23
N ILE A 181 4.07 -2.23 13.34
CA ILE A 181 3.50 -0.88 13.42
C ILE A 181 2.65 -0.68 14.68
N ASN A 182 1.95 -1.73 15.15
CA ASN A 182 1.17 -1.69 16.39
C ASN A 182 2.04 -1.54 17.64
N GLN A 183 3.33 -1.89 17.56
CA GLN A 183 4.27 -1.71 18.66
C GLN A 183 4.96 -0.36 18.64
N LEU A 184 5.07 0.25 17.46
CA LEU A 184 5.61 1.61 17.31
C LEU A 184 4.57 2.66 17.65
N PHE A 185 3.33 2.49 17.19
CA PHE A 185 2.30 3.50 17.28
C PHE A 185 1.66 3.56 18.67
N ASP A 186 1.79 4.70 19.36
CA ASP A 186 1.14 5.00 20.65
C ASP A 186 -0.06 5.97 20.52
N GLY A 187 -0.47 6.27 19.28
CA GLY A 187 -1.45 7.31 19.01
C GLY A 187 -2.91 6.91 19.26
N SER A 188 -3.78 7.92 19.33
CA SER A 188 -5.22 7.70 19.44
C SER A 188 -5.82 7.23 18.12
N LEU A 189 -6.49 6.07 18.15
CA LEU A 189 -7.28 5.60 17.01
C LEU A 189 -8.53 6.46 16.75
N LYS A 190 -8.97 7.29 17.70
CA LYS A 190 -10.20 8.09 17.54
C LYS A 190 -10.08 9.07 16.39
N ASP A 191 -8.93 9.74 16.27
CA ASP A 191 -8.71 10.75 15.24
C ASP A 191 -8.63 10.11 13.84
N ILE A 192 -7.98 8.94 13.74
CA ILE A 192 -7.95 8.16 12.50
C ILE A 192 -9.37 7.72 12.12
N LYS A 193 -10.12 7.14 13.07
CA LYS A 193 -11.50 6.68 12.85
C LYS A 193 -12.44 7.81 12.43
N LEU A 194 -12.25 9.01 12.95
CA LEU A 194 -13.01 10.20 12.55
C LEU A 194 -12.74 10.58 11.09
N ARG A 195 -11.49 10.47 10.60
CA ARG A 195 -11.14 10.81 9.21
C ARG A 195 -11.73 9.85 8.18
N ILE A 196 -11.76 8.57 8.52
CA ILE A 196 -12.26 7.52 7.63
C ILE A 196 -13.75 7.25 7.83
N LYS A 197 -14.38 7.98 8.75
CA LYS A 197 -15.81 7.86 9.00
C LYS A 197 -16.58 8.18 7.73
N ASP A 198 -17.55 7.33 7.39
CA ASP A 198 -18.41 7.46 6.21
C ASP A 198 -17.66 7.42 4.86
N ALA A 199 -16.35 7.11 4.87
CA ALA A 199 -15.56 6.93 3.66
C ALA A 199 -15.68 5.50 3.12
N ASN A 200 -15.69 5.34 1.80
CA ASN A 200 -15.69 4.04 1.15
C ASN A 200 -14.27 3.44 1.14
N VAL A 201 -13.79 3.03 2.31
CA VAL A 201 -12.43 2.50 2.52
C VAL A 201 -12.46 1.17 3.27
N ASP A 202 -11.38 0.40 3.14
CA ASP A 202 -11.14 -0.76 4.00
C ASP A 202 -10.62 -0.26 5.35
N GLU A 203 -11.44 -0.32 6.42
CA GLU A 203 -11.12 0.26 7.74
C GLU A 203 -9.79 -0.27 8.30
N GLU A 204 -9.55 -1.58 8.17
CA GLU A 204 -8.37 -2.24 8.73
C GLU A 204 -7.08 -1.75 8.05
N TYR A 205 -7.07 -1.74 6.71
CA TYR A 205 -5.95 -1.19 5.95
C TYR A 205 -5.82 0.32 6.14
N ALA A 206 -6.91 1.07 6.23
CA ALA A 206 -6.86 2.51 6.43
C ALA A 206 -6.26 2.89 7.78
N ILE A 207 -6.61 2.17 8.85
CA ILE A 207 -5.97 2.35 10.16
C ILE A 207 -4.47 2.04 10.07
N PHE A 208 -4.09 0.93 9.43
CA PHE A 208 -2.68 0.60 9.20
C PHE A 208 -1.94 1.70 8.41
N TYR A 209 -2.57 2.22 7.36
CA TYR A 209 -2.03 3.26 6.50
C TYR A 209 -1.72 4.54 7.29
N TYR A 210 -2.68 5.05 8.06
CA TYR A 210 -2.48 6.25 8.88
C TYR A 210 -1.45 6.05 10.00
N LYS A 211 -1.32 4.83 10.55
CA LYS A 211 -0.22 4.52 11.46
C LYS A 211 1.14 4.61 10.76
N CYS A 212 1.25 4.11 9.53
CA CYS A 212 2.48 4.22 8.73
C CYS A 212 2.82 5.68 8.41
N LEU A 213 1.83 6.51 8.08
CA LEU A 213 2.02 7.96 7.91
C LEU A 213 2.59 8.60 9.17
N ALA A 214 1.94 8.34 10.32
CA ALA A 214 2.35 8.92 11.59
C ALA A 214 3.80 8.55 11.96
N ILE A 215 4.14 7.27 11.87
CA ILE A 215 5.48 6.77 12.19
C ILE A 215 6.53 7.26 11.20
N GLY A 216 6.22 7.28 9.89
CA GLY A 216 7.15 7.80 8.89
C GLY A 216 7.51 9.26 9.13
N CYS A 217 6.53 10.09 9.51
CA CYS A 217 6.78 11.48 9.84
C CYS A 217 7.53 11.66 11.16
N GLU A 218 7.21 10.88 12.18
CA GLU A 218 7.96 10.95 13.43
C GLU A 218 9.43 10.55 13.24
N ILE A 219 9.71 9.56 12.36
CA ILE A 219 11.09 9.20 12.00
C ILE A 219 11.80 10.36 11.32
N LYS A 220 11.14 11.04 10.38
CA LYS A 220 11.70 12.23 9.71
C LYS A 220 11.97 13.36 10.70
N GLU A 221 11.04 13.67 11.59
CA GLU A 221 11.18 14.72 12.60
C GLU A 221 12.30 14.42 13.60
N LYS A 222 12.39 13.17 14.08
CA LYS A 222 13.33 12.78 15.14
C LYS A 222 14.74 12.46 14.64
N TYR A 223 14.87 11.86 13.46
CA TYR A 223 16.15 11.37 12.93
C TYR A 223 16.61 12.10 11.66
N GLY A 224 15.77 12.95 11.06
CA GLY A 224 16.08 13.65 9.81
C GLY A 224 16.13 12.72 8.59
N VAL A 225 15.57 11.52 8.69
CA VAL A 225 15.58 10.50 7.62
C VAL A 225 14.21 10.45 6.96
N ASP A 226 14.17 10.70 5.66
CA ASP A 226 12.95 10.61 4.88
C ASP A 226 12.82 9.22 4.25
N LEU A 227 11.97 8.38 4.84
CA LEU A 227 11.77 7.02 4.37
C LEU A 227 10.76 6.99 3.21
N THR A 228 11.07 6.21 2.18
CA THR A 228 10.05 5.75 1.24
C THR A 228 9.12 4.73 1.90
N THR A 229 7.94 4.51 1.32
CA THR A 229 7.00 3.46 1.78
C THR A 229 7.67 2.07 1.83
N ARG A 230 8.58 1.77 0.90
CA ARG A 230 9.36 0.53 0.86
C ARG A 230 10.37 0.45 1.98
N GLN A 231 11.08 1.54 2.26
CA GLN A 231 12.05 1.55 3.36
C GLN A 231 11.36 1.48 4.72
N LEU A 232 10.15 2.04 4.85
CA LEU A 232 9.32 1.81 6.03
C LEU A 232 8.90 0.34 6.14
N ASP A 233 8.49 -0.31 5.05
CA ASP A 233 8.21 -1.76 5.03
C ASP A 233 9.43 -2.58 5.48
N ASN A 234 10.62 -2.30 4.94
CA ASN A 234 11.88 -2.94 5.37
C ASN A 234 12.12 -2.77 6.88
N LEU A 235 11.86 -1.58 7.42
CA LEU A 235 12.00 -1.30 8.85
C LEU A 235 11.03 -2.13 9.70
N LEU A 236 9.76 -2.18 9.30
CA LEU A 236 8.73 -2.96 10.00
C LEU A 236 9.05 -4.47 9.97
N VAL A 237 9.53 -4.96 8.84
CA VAL A 237 10.01 -6.34 8.66
C VAL A 237 11.20 -6.65 9.57
N ALA A 238 12.16 -5.73 9.68
CA ALA A 238 13.33 -5.88 10.56
C ALA A 238 12.92 -5.92 12.04
N ILE A 239 12.04 -5.02 12.47
CA ILE A 239 11.47 -5.01 13.83
C ILE A 239 10.76 -6.32 14.14
N SER A 240 9.95 -6.83 13.20
CA SER A 240 9.27 -8.11 13.37
C SER A 240 10.25 -9.29 13.47
N ASN A 241 11.38 -9.27 12.76
CA ASN A 241 12.39 -10.32 12.83
C ASN A 241 13.12 -10.33 14.18
N GLU A 242 13.56 -9.18 14.67
CA GLU A 242 14.23 -9.08 15.97
C GLU A 242 13.36 -9.63 17.11
N GLN A 243 12.04 -9.52 17.00
CA GLN A 243 11.09 -10.06 17.98
C GLN A 243 10.96 -11.57 17.90
N LEU A 244 10.85 -12.11 16.69
CA LEU A 244 10.80 -13.56 16.48
C LEU A 244 12.09 -14.20 17.01
N GLU A 245 13.25 -13.62 16.68
CA GLU A 245 14.55 -14.08 17.18
C GLU A 245 14.61 -14.07 18.72
N LYS A 246 14.13 -13.00 19.37
CA LYS A 246 14.04 -12.94 20.84
C LYS A 246 13.10 -14.02 21.40
N SER A 247 12.02 -14.35 20.71
CA SER A 247 11.07 -15.38 21.16
C SER A 247 11.62 -16.80 21.05
N TYR A 248 12.59 -17.06 20.16
CA TYR A 248 13.28 -18.36 20.04
C TYR A 248 14.38 -18.57 21.08
N LEU A 249 14.79 -17.50 21.77
CA LEU A 249 15.85 -17.53 22.79
C LEU A 249 15.30 -17.64 24.23
N LEU A 250 13.97 -17.71 24.40
CA LEU A 250 13.25 -17.90 25.67
C LEU A 250 12.61 -19.29 25.71
#